data_AF-A0A563VZ32-F1
#
_entry.id   AF-A0A563VZ32-F1
#
_cell.length_a   1.000
_cell.length_b   1.000
_cell.length_c   1.000
_cell.angle_alpha   90.00
_cell.angle_beta   90.00
_cell.angle_gamma   90.00
#
_symmetry.space_group_name_H-M   'P 1'
#
loop_
_entity.id
_entity.type
_entity.pdbx_description
1 polymer ?
#
loop_
_entity_poly.entity_id
_entity_poly.type
_entity_poly.pdbx_seq_one_letter_code
_entity_poly.pdbx_strand_id
1 'polypeptide(L)' 'MNNLVEQDHRGIKKITNAGLGYKSFHTSWKTIRGIEIMRMIYKGQVEGVAKNDVLGQKKFVESLFGITV' A
#
# COMPACT_ATOMS: atom_id res chain seq x y z
N MET A 1 9.73 -14.25 21.19
CA MET A 1 8.45 -13.52 21.03
C MET A 1 8.66 -12.37 20.05
N ASN A 2 8.35 -12.56 18.76
CA ASN A 2 8.46 -11.54 17.69
C ASN A 2 7.30 -11.64 16.67
N ASN A 3 6.16 -12.22 17.06
CA ASN A 3 5.10 -12.55 16.10
C ASN A 3 4.32 -11.35 15.57
N LEU A 4 4.12 -10.29 16.36
CA LEU A 4 3.18 -9.23 15.97
C LEU A 4 3.69 -8.39 14.78
N VAL A 5 4.93 -7.91 14.88
CA VAL A 5 5.60 -7.13 13.81
C VAL A 5 5.79 -7.98 12.57
N GLU A 6 6.26 -9.22 12.76
CA GLU A 6 6.49 -10.15 11.66
C GLU A 6 5.19 -10.53 10.93
N GLN A 7 4.07 -10.63 11.66
CA GLN A 7 2.76 -10.95 11.11
C GLN A 7 2.13 -9.77 10.35
N ASP A 8 2.36 -8.53 10.77
CA ASP A 8 1.90 -7.35 10.03
C ASP A 8 2.62 -7.25 8.67
N HIS A 9 3.93 -7.47 8.66
CA HIS A 9 4.77 -7.45 7.47
C HIS A 9 4.55 -8.66 6.54
N ARG A 10 3.96 -9.77 7.03
CA ARG A 10 3.77 -11.01 6.26
C ARG A 10 3.05 -10.81 4.93
N GLY A 11 2.05 -9.92 4.89
CA GLY A 11 1.32 -9.67 3.65
C GLY A 11 2.13 -8.89 2.62
N ILE A 12 2.93 -7.92 3.08
CA ILE A 12 3.85 -7.18 2.20
C ILE A 12 4.88 -8.14 1.64
N LYS A 13 5.51 -8.97 2.49
CA LYS A 13 6.46 -10.02 2.07
C LYS A 13 5.86 -10.99 1.06
N LYS A 14 4.60 -11.41 1.24
CA LYS A 14 3.91 -12.30 0.29
C LYS A 14 3.79 -11.67 -1.10
N ILE A 15 3.40 -10.39 -1.17
CA ILE A 15 3.23 -9.69 -2.44
C ILE A 15 4.59 -9.39 -3.09
N THR A 16 5.57 -8.94 -2.31
CA THR A 16 6.91 -8.63 -2.82
C THR A 16 7.63 -9.88 -3.33
N ASN A 17 7.50 -11.02 -2.64
CA ASN A 17 8.13 -12.28 -3.04
C ASN A 17 7.49 -12.86 -4.32
N ALA A 18 6.21 -12.61 -4.57
CA ALA A 18 5.55 -13.02 -5.82
C ALA A 18 5.99 -12.18 -7.04
N GLY A 19 6.54 -10.99 -6.82
CA GLY A 19 6.89 -10.04 -7.89
C GLY A 19 8.22 -10.31 -8.61
N LEU A 20 8.95 -11.38 -8.29
CA LEU A 20 10.30 -11.69 -8.81
C LEU A 20 11.37 -10.59 -8.55
N GLY A 21 11.09 -9.68 -7.62
CA GLY A 21 11.96 -8.56 -7.27
C GLY A 21 11.66 -7.27 -8.03
N TYR A 22 12.29 -6.18 -7.62
CA TYR A 22 12.10 -4.84 -8.20
C TYR A 22 13.36 -4.41 -8.94
N LYS A 23 13.19 -3.75 -10.09
CA LYS A 23 14.32 -3.26 -10.91
C LYS A 23 15.19 -2.19 -10.22
N SER A 24 14.63 -1.45 -9.26
CA SER A 24 15.34 -0.41 -8.50
C SER A 24 14.71 -0.17 -7.13
N PHE A 25 15.48 0.42 -6.22
CA PHE A 25 14.98 0.82 -4.89
C PHE A 25 13.83 1.83 -4.98
N HIS A 26 13.90 2.76 -5.94
CA HIS A 26 12.83 3.74 -6.19
C HIS A 26 11.52 3.07 -6.56
N THR A 27 11.57 2.07 -7.46
CA THR A 27 10.39 1.29 -7.87
C THR A 27 9.87 0.46 -6.69
N SER A 28 10.75 -0.23 -5.95
CA SER A 28 10.32 -1.03 -4.80
C SER A 28 9.63 -0.18 -3.74
N TRP A 29 10.16 1.01 -3.46
CA TRP A 29 9.61 1.90 -2.45
C TRP A 29 8.20 2.39 -2.86
N LYS A 30 8.01 2.81 -4.11
CA LYS A 30 6.68 3.20 -4.61
C LYS A 30 5.68 2.04 -4.54
N THR A 31 6.09 0.84 -4.92
CA THR A 31 5.21 -0.34 -4.90
C THR A 31 4.84 -0.78 -3.48
N ILE A 32 5.81 -0.89 -2.57
CA ILE A 32 5.56 -1.26 -1.17
C ILE A 32 4.62 -0.24 -0.52
N ARG A 33 4.89 1.06 -0.72
CA ARG A 33 4.04 2.14 -0.20
C ARG A 33 2.61 2.03 -0.75
N GLY A 34 2.45 1.76 -2.05
CA GLY A 34 1.13 1.54 -2.65
C GLY A 34 0.37 0.36 -2.03
N ILE A 35 1.06 -0.75 -1.78
CA ILE A 35 0.48 -1.95 -1.14
C ILE A 35 0.02 -1.63 0.30
N GLU A 36 0.81 -0.89 1.06
CA GLU A 36 0.47 -0.47 2.42
C GLU A 36 -0.78 0.40 2.46
N ILE A 37 -0.86 1.41 1.59
CA ILE A 37 -2.02 2.29 1.51
C ILE A 37 -3.28 1.53 1.12
N MET A 38 -3.22 0.66 0.11
CA MET A 38 -4.38 -0.14 -0.28
C MET A 38 -4.87 -1.02 0.88
N ARG A 39 -3.94 -1.54 1.70
CA ARG A 39 -4.28 -2.27 2.92
C ARG A 39 -4.92 -1.37 3.99
N MET A 40 -4.40 -0.16 4.21
CA MET A 40 -4.96 0.79 5.18
C MET A 40 -6.39 1.18 4.80
N ILE A 41 -6.65 1.44 3.51
CA ILE A 41 -7.99 1.71 2.97
C ILE A 41 -8.90 0.51 3.20
N TYR A 42 -8.44 -0.70 2.87
CA TYR A 42 -9.23 -1.91 3.04
C TYR A 42 -9.58 -2.20 4.51
N LYS A 43 -8.67 -1.86 5.43
CA LYS A 43 -8.87 -1.97 6.88
C LYS A 43 -9.71 -0.82 7.46
N GLY A 44 -10.03 0.22 6.68
CA GLY A 44 -10.75 1.40 7.15
C GLY A 44 -9.92 2.33 8.06
N GLN A 45 -8.59 2.28 7.95
CA GLN A 45 -7.67 3.09 8.75
C GLN A 45 -7.45 4.49 8.17
N VAL A 46 -7.96 4.77 6.97
CA VAL A 46 -7.85 6.07 6.31
C VAL A 46 -9.17 6.82 6.50
N GLU A 47 -9.14 7.90 7.28
CA GLU A 47 -10.31 8.77 7.46
C GLU A 47 -10.71 9.44 6.15
N GLY A 48 -12.02 9.53 5.88
CA GLY A 48 -12.55 10.15 4.67
C GLY A 48 -12.41 9.31 3.39
N VAL A 49 -11.85 8.10 3.45
CA VAL A 49 -11.76 7.18 2.30
C VAL A 49 -12.45 5.86 2.65
N ALA A 50 -13.71 5.73 2.23
CA ALA A 50 -14.45 4.49 2.45
C ALA A 50 -13.94 3.38 1.52
N LYS A 51 -14.03 2.12 1.98
CA LYS A 51 -13.64 0.93 1.20
C LYS A 51 -14.40 0.81 -0.14
N ASN A 52 -15.62 1.32 -0.21
CA ASN A 52 -16.44 1.30 -1.42
C ASN A 52 -16.42 2.65 -2.18
N ASP A 53 -15.68 3.65 -1.69
CA ASP A 53 -15.55 4.96 -2.33
C ASP A 53 -14.35 4.96 -3.29
N VAL A 54 -14.59 4.50 -4.52
CA VAL A 54 -13.56 4.43 -5.57
C VAL A 54 -13.01 5.82 -5.91
N LEU A 55 -13.83 6.88 -5.84
CA LEU A 55 -13.41 8.24 -6.19
C LEU A 55 -12.52 8.84 -5.08
N GLY A 56 -12.88 8.64 -3.81
CA GLY A 56 -12.04 9.01 -2.67
C GLY A 56 -10.71 8.26 -2.67
N GLN A 57 -10.72 6.96 -2.97
CA GLN A 57 -9.50 6.15 -3.10
C GLN A 57 -8.61 6.67 -4.22
N LYS A 58 -9.18 7.00 -5.40
CA LYS A 58 -8.44 7.57 -6.52
C LYS A 58 -7.77 8.89 -6.13
N LYS A 59 -8.53 9.84 -5.58
CA LYS A 59 -8.00 11.16 -5.15
C LYS A 59 -6.90 11.01 -4.10
N PHE A 60 -7.06 10.09 -3.16
CA PHE A 60 -6.06 9.81 -2.13
C PHE A 60 -4.75 9.28 -2.73
N VAL A 61 -4.84 8.33 -3.67
CA VAL A 61 -3.67 7.78 -4.38
C VAL A 61 -2.97 8.86 -5.22
N GLU A 62 -3.73 9.69 -5.94
CA GLU A 62 -3.17 10.78 -6.75
C GLU A 62 -2.41 11.80 -5.90
N SER A 63 -2.99 12.22 -4.77
CA SER A 63 -2.35 13.11 -3.80
C SER A 63 -1.08 12.51 -3.20
N LEU A 64 -1.14 11.24 -2.81
CA LEU A 64 -0.02 10.55 -2.16
C LEU A 64 1.20 10.39 -3.06
N PHE A 65 0.98 10.04 -4.33
CA PHE A 65 2.05 9.81 -5.29
C PHE A 65 2.44 11.06 -6.07
N GLY A 66 1.77 12.20 -5.83
CA GLY A 66 2.00 13.45 -6.55
C GLY A 66 1.78 13.29 -8.06
N ILE A 67 0.79 12.48 -8.45
CA ILE A 67 0.50 12.17 -9.87
C ILE A 67 -0.33 13.29 -10.51
N THR A 68 -0.83 14.25 -9.73
CA THR A 68 -1.75 15.31 -10.17
C THR A 68 -1.29 16.00 -11.47
N VAL A 69 -2.14 15.85 -12.50
CA VAL A 69 -2.31 16.72 -13.67
C VAL A 69 -3.50 17.62 -13.42
#